data_AF-A0A850EM59-F1
#
_entry.id   AF-A0A850EM59-F1
#
_cell.length_a   1.000
_cell.length_b   1.000
_cell.length_c   1.000
_cell.angle_alpha   90.00
_cell.angle_beta   90.00
_cell.angle_gamma   90.00
#
_symmetry.space_group_name_H-M   'P 1'
#
loop_
_entity.id
_entity.type
_entity.pdbx_description
1 polymer ?
#
loop_
_entity_poly.entity_id
_entity_poly.type
_entity_poly.pdbx_seq_one_letter_code
_entity_poly.pdbx_strand_id
1 'polypeptide(L)'
;MYEEQFYLTVPAGHPLADSPSVEFAEVQTMPIIMFPKEHRCRQLIDASCSTSGFSLEPFIETNTIDSIFSLIKSGASVSVLSKSLIHLYNDGSIRAIPIIHPVLSRQVAIIHNRGSSANRLRRIFRCCGYLSVKRALSVRSYNLHKINIGVPLNATAICSVKRALSISPYSLQTSNY
;
A
#
# COMPACT_ATOMS: atom_id res chain seq x y z
N MET A 1 8.57 -4.37 -20.13
CA MET A 1 8.25 -4.82 -18.76
C MET A 1 8.84 -3.79 -17.83
N TYR A 2 8.12 -3.42 -16.78
CA TYR A 2 8.56 -2.44 -15.79
C TYR A 2 8.53 -3.10 -14.41
N GLU A 3 9.50 -2.80 -13.57
CA GLU A 3 9.56 -3.31 -12.20
C GLU A 3 9.00 -2.26 -11.24
N GLU A 4 7.95 -2.62 -10.52
CA GLU A 4 7.36 -1.80 -9.47
C GLU A 4 7.88 -2.27 -8.11
N GLN A 5 8.61 -1.40 -7.42
CA GLN A 5 9.14 -1.65 -6.08
C GLN A 5 8.19 -1.15 -4.98
N PHE A 6 8.24 -1.81 -3.83
CA PHE A 6 7.48 -1.48 -2.64
C PHE A 6 8.38 -0.93 -1.53
N TYR A 7 7.83 0.01 -0.79
CA TYR A 7 8.52 0.76 0.26
C TYR A 7 7.67 0.73 1.53
N LEU A 8 8.33 0.81 2.67
CA LEU A 8 7.66 1.09 3.93
C LEU A 8 7.26 2.56 3.93
N THR A 9 5.98 2.83 4.10
CA THR A 9 5.41 4.17 4.15
C THR A 9 5.09 4.51 5.60
N VAL A 10 5.68 5.59 6.08
CA VAL A 10 5.56 6.05 7.45
C VAL A 10 5.15 7.52 7.49
N PRO A 11 4.57 8.03 8.59
CA PRO A 11 4.39 9.47 8.78
C PRO A 11 5.73 10.19 8.82
N ALA A 12 5.76 11.47 8.43
CA ALA A 12 7.01 12.24 8.39
C ALA A 12 7.71 12.40 9.74
N GLY A 13 6.98 12.28 10.85
CA GLY A 13 7.53 12.31 12.22
C GLY A 13 7.89 10.93 12.80
N HIS A 14 7.85 9.85 12.00
CA HIS A 14 8.19 8.51 12.48
C HIS A 14 9.69 8.38 12.77
N PRO A 15 10.15 7.59 13.76
CA PRO A 15 11.58 7.41 14.04
C PRO A 15 12.41 6.91 12.86
N LEU A 16 11.78 6.14 11.96
CA LEU A 16 12.43 5.62 10.75
C LEU A 16 12.34 6.57 9.54
N ALA A 17 11.73 7.74 9.68
CA ALA A 17 11.48 8.68 8.58
C ALA A 17 12.76 9.07 7.81
N ASP A 18 13.90 9.12 8.52
CA ASP A 18 15.21 9.47 7.98
C ASP A 18 16.15 8.25 7.82
N SER A 19 15.64 7.04 8.07
CA SER A 19 16.42 5.82 7.89
C SER A 19 16.67 5.54 6.39
N PRO A 20 17.89 5.14 5.99
CA PRO A 20 18.20 4.87 4.59
C PRO A 20 17.50 3.62 4.05
N SER A 21 17.16 2.68 4.94
CA SER A 21 16.45 1.43 4.64
C SER A 21 15.89 0.80 5.92
N VAL A 22 15.00 -0.18 5.76
CA VAL A 22 14.45 -1.01 6.83
C VAL A 22 14.52 -2.49 6.44
N GLU A 23 14.90 -3.34 7.37
CA GLU A 23 14.87 -4.80 7.17
C GLU A 23 13.43 -5.28 7.08
N PHE A 24 13.13 -6.18 6.14
CA PHE A 24 11.75 -6.67 5.98
C PHE A 24 11.21 -7.35 7.24
N ALA A 25 12.08 -8.03 7.99
CA ALA A 25 11.74 -8.66 9.27
C ALA A 25 11.35 -7.66 10.35
N GLU A 26 11.93 -6.45 10.36
CA GLU A 26 11.58 -5.42 11.36
C GLU A 26 10.13 -4.94 11.20
N VAL A 27 9.61 -4.96 9.97
CA VAL A 27 8.23 -4.57 9.65
C VAL A 27 7.21 -5.38 10.45
N GLN A 28 7.52 -6.63 10.83
CA GLN A 28 6.62 -7.49 11.61
C GLN A 28 6.30 -6.95 13.00
N THR A 29 7.18 -6.10 13.55
CA THR A 29 7.02 -5.54 14.89
C THR A 29 6.22 -4.24 14.90
N MET A 30 5.84 -3.73 13.72
CA MET A 30 5.22 -2.43 13.56
C MET A 30 3.70 -2.53 13.42
N PRO A 31 2.94 -1.49 13.83
CA PRO A 31 1.49 -1.42 13.61
C PRO A 31 1.18 -1.20 12.13
N ILE A 32 1.19 -2.28 11.34
CA ILE A 32 1.05 -2.24 9.89
C ILE A 32 -0.41 -2.23 9.44
N ILE A 33 -0.74 -1.32 8.53
CA ILE A 33 -1.99 -1.33 7.77
C ILE A 33 -1.77 -2.14 6.51
N MET A 34 -2.66 -3.07 6.20
CA MET A 34 -2.60 -3.86 4.98
C MET A 34 -3.92 -3.86 4.23
N PHE A 35 -3.85 -4.20 2.95
CA PHE A 35 -5.02 -4.55 2.18
C PHE A 35 -5.55 -5.94 2.58
N PRO A 36 -6.84 -6.25 2.28
CA PRO A 36 -7.39 -7.58 2.42
C PRO A 36 -6.61 -8.64 1.62
N LYS A 37 -6.72 -9.90 2.05
CA LYS A 37 -6.02 -11.06 1.48
C LYS A 37 -6.25 -11.27 -0.02
N GLU A 38 -7.37 -10.76 -0.55
CA GLU A 38 -7.70 -10.83 -1.97
C GLU A 38 -6.91 -9.83 -2.82
N HIS A 39 -6.30 -8.82 -2.18
CA HIS A 39 -5.58 -7.77 -2.89
C HIS A 39 -4.19 -8.23 -3.33
N ARG A 40 -3.81 -7.89 -4.57
CA ARG A 40 -2.53 -8.32 -5.14
C ARG A 40 -1.31 -7.82 -4.37
N CYS A 41 -1.38 -6.64 -3.76
CA CYS A 41 -0.29 -6.16 -2.91
C CYS A 41 -0.15 -7.03 -1.65
N ARG A 42 -1.27 -7.45 -1.04
CA ARG A 42 -1.25 -8.31 0.15
C ARG A 42 -0.67 -9.68 -0.18
N GLN A 43 -1.11 -10.29 -1.28
CA GLN A 43 -0.58 -11.58 -1.75
C GLN A 43 0.93 -11.55 -2.01
N LEU A 44 1.45 -10.45 -2.56
CA LEU A 44 2.89 -10.29 -2.76
C LEU A 44 3.63 -10.26 -1.42
N ILE A 45 3.14 -9.45 -0.48
CA ILE A 45 3.75 -9.32 0.85
C ILE A 45 3.71 -10.67 1.57
N ASP A 46 2.57 -11.37 1.55
CA ASP A 46 2.41 -12.69 2.18
C ASP A 46 3.35 -13.73 1.56
N ALA A 47 3.54 -13.72 0.24
CA ALA A 47 4.49 -14.61 -0.43
C ALA A 47 5.95 -14.32 -0.03
N SER A 48 6.32 -13.05 0.08
CA SER A 48 7.63 -12.64 0.58
C SER A 48 7.83 -13.04 2.04
N CYS A 49 6.84 -12.84 2.90
CA CYS A 49 6.84 -13.30 4.29
C CYS A 49 7.06 -14.80 4.39
N SER A 50 6.28 -15.59 3.63
CA SER A 50 6.42 -17.05 3.59
C SER A 50 7.81 -17.50 3.16
N THR A 51 8.46 -16.77 2.25
CA THR A 51 9.84 -17.07 1.80
C THR A 51 10.87 -16.71 2.87
N SER A 52 10.61 -15.65 3.64
CA SER A 52 11.47 -15.21 4.74
C SER A 52 11.23 -15.94 6.07
N GLY A 53 10.24 -16.84 6.14
CA GLY A 53 9.98 -17.68 7.33
C GLY A 53 9.19 -17.00 8.45
N PHE A 54 8.48 -15.90 8.16
CA PHE A 54 7.60 -15.22 9.13
C PHE A 54 6.26 -14.82 8.49
N SER A 55 5.34 -14.26 9.27
CA SER A 55 4.06 -13.71 8.77
C SER A 55 3.85 -12.27 9.24
N LEU A 56 3.17 -11.46 8.43
CA LEU A 56 2.73 -10.12 8.80
C LEU A 56 1.25 -10.14 9.18
N GLU A 57 0.97 -9.87 10.45
CA GLU A 57 -0.39 -9.69 10.95
C GLU A 57 -0.79 -8.21 10.84
N PRO A 58 -1.89 -7.89 10.12
CA PRO A 58 -2.33 -6.51 9.98
C PRO A 58 -2.88 -5.99 11.29
N PHE A 59 -2.35 -4.84 11.73
CA PHE A 59 -2.94 -4.06 12.80
C PHE A 59 -4.33 -3.54 12.39
N ILE A 60 -4.40 -3.02 11.16
CA ILE A 60 -5.63 -2.56 10.51
C ILE A 60 -5.66 -3.12 9.08
N GLU A 61 -6.81 -3.62 8.68
CA GLU A 61 -7.07 -4.06 7.31
C GLU A 61 -8.09 -3.12 6.67
N THR A 62 -7.75 -2.56 5.51
CA THR A 62 -8.67 -1.71 4.73
C THR A 62 -8.45 -1.86 3.24
N ASN A 63 -9.54 -1.80 2.47
CA ASN A 63 -9.49 -1.89 1.02
C ASN A 63 -9.47 -0.53 0.31
N THR A 64 -9.47 0.58 1.05
CA THR A 64 -9.46 1.93 0.49
C THR A 64 -8.10 2.57 0.70
N ILE A 65 -7.53 3.08 -0.39
CA ILE A 65 -6.21 3.74 -0.38
C ILE A 65 -6.25 5.00 0.49
N ASP A 66 -7.35 5.77 0.41
CA ASP A 66 -7.55 6.98 1.22
C ASP A 66 -7.50 6.70 2.72
N SER A 67 -8.09 5.59 3.17
CA SER A 67 -8.02 5.20 4.58
C SER A 67 -6.61 4.85 5.00
N ILE A 68 -5.84 4.14 4.16
CA ILE A 68 -4.44 3.82 4.45
C ILE A 68 -3.65 5.12 4.66
N PHE A 69 -3.71 6.06 3.72
CA PHE A 69 -2.96 7.30 3.86
C PHE A 69 -3.46 8.15 5.03
N SER A 70 -4.77 8.19 5.29
CA SER A 70 -5.32 8.92 6.44
C SER A 70 -4.82 8.37 7.77
N LEU A 71 -4.73 7.04 7.90
CA LEU A 71 -4.24 6.35 9.10
C LEU A 71 -2.71 6.45 9.27
N ILE A 72 -1.95 6.43 8.17
CA ILE A 72 -0.51 6.70 8.22
C ILE A 72 -0.28 8.14 8.70
N LYS A 73 -0.98 9.10 8.10
CA LYS A 73 -0.85 10.53 8.44
C LYS A 73 -1.27 10.86 9.87
N SER A 74 -2.13 10.04 10.49
CA SER A 74 -2.49 10.22 11.90
C SER A 74 -1.37 9.84 12.87
N GLY A 75 -0.25 9.27 12.39
CA GLY A 75 0.94 9.04 13.20
C GLY A 75 1.02 7.66 13.88
N ALA A 76 -0.05 6.86 13.84
CA ALA A 76 -0.18 5.67 14.68
C ALA A 76 0.16 4.35 13.97
N SER A 77 0.42 4.39 12.67
CA SER A 77 0.55 3.18 11.85
C SER A 77 1.40 3.40 10.61
N VAL A 78 1.85 2.29 10.02
CA VAL A 78 2.73 2.26 8.84
C VAL A 78 2.13 1.33 7.78
N SER A 79 2.56 1.38 6.52
CA SER A 79 2.08 0.44 5.50
C SER A 79 3.13 0.15 4.43
N VAL A 80 3.07 -1.01 3.80
CA VAL A 80 3.93 -1.36 2.66
C VAL A 80 3.18 -1.05 1.36
N LEU A 81 3.64 -0.03 0.63
CA LEU A 81 2.97 0.50 -0.55
C LEU A 81 3.93 0.59 -1.74
N SER A 82 3.36 0.58 -2.95
CA SER A 82 4.15 0.67 -4.17
C SER A 82 4.65 2.10 -4.39
N LYS A 83 5.86 2.26 -4.95
CA LYS A 83 6.49 3.56 -5.19
C LYS A 83 5.58 4.50 -5.99
N SER A 84 4.90 3.97 -7.00
CA SER A 84 3.95 4.73 -7.83
C SER A 84 2.78 5.27 -7.01
N LEU A 85 2.26 4.46 -6.07
CA LEU A 85 1.13 4.87 -5.24
C LEU A 85 1.54 5.95 -4.24
N ILE A 86 2.71 5.78 -3.61
CA ILE A 86 3.25 6.77 -2.68
C ILE A 86 3.45 8.11 -3.40
N HIS A 87 4.02 8.11 -4.61
CA HIS A 87 4.24 9.34 -5.35
C HIS A 87 2.94 10.11 -5.66
N LEU A 88 1.82 9.40 -5.90
CA LEU A 88 0.52 10.01 -6.18
C LEU A 88 -0.12 10.69 -4.95
N TYR A 89 0.12 10.16 -3.75
CA TYR A 89 -0.52 10.62 -2.51
C TYR A 89 0.41 11.39 -1.57
N ASN A 90 1.69 11.50 -1.92
CA ASN A 90 2.68 12.21 -1.14
C ASN A 90 2.48 13.73 -1.25
N ASP A 91 2.04 14.34 -0.16
CA ASP A 91 1.91 15.78 0.06
C ASP A 91 2.99 16.32 1.02
N GLY A 92 4.02 15.52 1.33
CA GLY A 92 5.09 15.84 2.27
C GLY A 92 4.86 15.34 3.70
N SER A 93 3.64 14.89 4.04
CA SER A 93 3.30 14.36 5.38
C SER A 93 3.72 12.90 5.62
N ILE A 94 4.24 12.23 4.59
CA ILE A 94 4.70 10.83 4.65
C ILE A 94 6.14 10.69 4.15
N ARG A 95 6.78 9.58 4.49
CA ARG A 95 8.12 9.18 4.01
C ARG A 95 8.07 7.75 3.49
N ALA A 96 8.87 7.50 2.46
CA ALA A 96 9.02 6.19 1.83
C ALA A 96 10.42 5.66 2.13
N ILE A 97 10.50 4.54 2.83
CA ILE A 97 11.74 3.91 3.27
C ILE A 97 11.94 2.62 2.46
N PRO A 98 13.09 2.43 1.81
CA PRO A 98 13.39 1.19 1.09
C PRO A 98 13.35 -0.01 2.02
N ILE A 99 12.66 -1.08 1.61
CA ILE A 99 12.68 -2.37 2.31
C ILE A 99 13.79 -3.23 1.71
N ILE A 100 14.63 -3.80 2.56
CA ILE A 100 15.73 -4.69 2.18
C ILE A 100 15.57 -6.07 2.82
N HIS A 101 16.26 -7.05 2.23
CA HIS A 101 16.29 -8.46 2.64
C HIS A 101 14.92 -9.08 3.00
N PRO A 102 14.04 -9.31 2.01
CA PRO A 102 14.24 -9.10 0.57
C PRO A 102 13.73 -7.74 0.08
N VAL A 103 14.24 -7.31 -1.07
CA VAL A 103 13.63 -6.19 -1.80
C VAL A 103 12.28 -6.64 -2.35
N LEU A 104 11.22 -5.92 -1.97
CA LEU A 104 9.86 -6.21 -2.43
C LEU A 104 9.62 -5.55 -3.79
N SER A 105 9.46 -6.36 -4.85
CA SER A 105 9.15 -5.85 -6.17
C SER A 105 8.21 -6.78 -6.95
N ARG A 106 7.54 -6.23 -7.97
CA ARG A 106 6.73 -6.99 -8.92
C ARG A 106 6.99 -6.55 -10.35
N GLN A 107 6.94 -7.49 -11.28
CA GLN A 107 6.94 -7.17 -12.69
C GLN A 107 5.55 -6.76 -13.17
N VAL A 108 5.48 -5.61 -13.83
CA VAL A 108 4.29 -5.08 -14.48
C VAL A 108 4.51 -5.12 -15.99
N ALA A 109 3.63 -5.84 -16.70
CA ALA A 109 3.62 -5.94 -18.15
C ALA A 109 2.26 -5.49 -18.70
N ILE A 110 2.28 -4.73 -19.79
CA ILE A 110 1.06 -4.37 -20.52
C ILE A 110 0.81 -5.49 -21.53
N ILE A 111 -0.27 -6.25 -21.34
CA ILE A 111 -0.71 -7.25 -22.31
C ILE A 111 -1.77 -6.60 -23.20
N HIS A 112 -1.50 -6.52 -24.50
CA HIS A 112 -2.49 -6.09 -25.48
C HIS A 112 -3.10 -7.32 -26.17
N ASN A 113 -4.43 -7.43 -26.17
CA ASN A 113 -5.11 -8.47 -26.93
C ASN A 113 -4.88 -8.22 -28.43
N ARG A 114 -4.40 -9.22 -29.18
CA ARG A 114 -4.13 -9.12 -30.62
C ARG A 114 -5.39 -9.19 -31.50
N GLY A 115 -6.58 -9.33 -30.91
CA GLY A 115 -7.84 -9.61 -31.63
C GLY A 115 -8.78 -8.45 -31.92
N SER A 116 -8.38 -7.18 -31.76
CA SER A 116 -9.23 -6.04 -32.12
C SER A 116 -8.59 -5.24 -33.25
N SER A 117 -9.28 -5.14 -34.39
CA SER A 117 -8.88 -4.43 -35.61
C SER A 117 -8.72 -2.92 -35.38
N ALA A 118 -7.65 -2.49 -34.70
CA ALA A 118 -7.28 -1.09 -34.55
C ALA A 118 -6.01 -0.79 -35.36
N ASN A 119 -6.16 -0.78 -36.69
CA ASN A 119 -5.07 -0.60 -37.65
C ASN A 119 -4.59 0.87 -37.80
N ARG A 120 -4.61 1.69 -36.72
CA ARG A 120 -4.19 3.11 -36.79
C ARG A 120 -3.43 3.67 -35.57
N LEU A 121 -3.04 2.86 -34.59
CA LEU A 121 -2.30 3.36 -33.40
C LEU A 121 -1.02 2.56 -33.07
N ARG A 122 -0.33 2.00 -34.08
CA ARG A 122 0.92 1.24 -33.87
C ARG A 122 2.19 2.09 -33.67
N ARG A 123 2.12 3.43 -33.75
CA ARG A 123 3.32 4.30 -33.83
C ARG A 123 3.71 5.09 -32.57
N ILE A 124 2.90 5.12 -31.51
CA ILE A 124 3.15 6.04 -30.37
C ILE A 124 3.85 5.37 -29.17
N PHE A 125 3.78 4.04 -29.03
CA PHE A 125 4.16 3.39 -27.77
C PHE A 125 5.60 2.86 -27.69
N ARG A 126 6.39 2.96 -28.77
CA ARG A 126 7.77 2.44 -28.78
C ARG A 126 8.81 3.41 -28.18
N CYS A 127 8.49 4.69 -28.05
CA CYS A 127 9.42 5.70 -27.51
C CYS A 127 9.06 6.22 -26.11
N CYS A 128 7.91 5.82 -25.53
CA CYS A 128 7.44 6.39 -24.27
C CYS A 128 6.79 5.32 -23.39
N GLY A 129 7.59 4.36 -22.93
CA GLY A 129 7.13 3.32 -21.98
C GLY A 129 6.66 3.86 -20.62
N TYR A 130 6.78 5.17 -20.39
CA TYR A 130 6.57 5.81 -19.09
C TYR A 130 5.21 6.49 -18.94
N LEU A 131 4.59 6.97 -20.03
CA LEU A 131 3.49 7.95 -19.91
C LEU A 131 2.08 7.34 -19.87
N SER A 132 1.90 6.08 -20.29
CA SER A 132 0.54 5.51 -20.42
C SER A 132 0.05 4.70 -19.22
N VAL A 133 0.93 4.33 -18.28
CA VAL A 133 0.49 3.72 -17.01
C VAL A 133 -0.13 4.79 -16.09
N LYS A 134 0.28 6.07 -16.22
CA LYS A 134 -0.27 7.20 -15.46
C LYS A 134 -1.78 7.39 -15.62
N ARG A 135 -2.38 6.92 -16.72
CA ARG A 135 -3.82 7.04 -16.99
C ARG A 135 -4.64 5.79 -16.66
N ALA A 136 -4.00 4.63 -16.48
CA ALA A 136 -4.69 3.35 -16.29
C ALA A 136 -4.90 2.97 -14.82
N LEU A 137 -4.27 3.68 -13.87
CA LEU A 137 -4.57 3.53 -12.44
C LEU A 137 -5.78 4.37 -11.99
N SER A 138 -6.42 5.09 -12.91
CA SER A 138 -7.68 5.76 -12.66
C SER A 138 -8.84 4.78 -12.86
N VAL A 139 -9.59 4.56 -11.78
CA VAL A 139 -10.89 3.89 -11.70
C VAL A 139 -10.86 2.37 -11.83
N ARG A 140 -10.68 1.71 -10.68
CA ARG A 140 -11.42 0.48 -10.38
C ARG A 140 -12.10 0.69 -9.04
N SER A 141 -13.38 1.05 -9.09
CA SER A 141 -14.22 1.27 -7.92
C SER A 141 -14.30 -0.02 -7.09
N TYR A 142 -13.46 -0.13 -6.06
CA TYR A 142 -13.67 -1.12 -5.00
C TYR A 142 -14.75 -0.56 -4.07
N ASN A 143 -16.00 -0.82 -4.44
CA ASN A 143 -17.16 -0.55 -3.60
C ASN A 143 -17.26 -1.66 -2.54
N LEU A 144 -16.78 -1.37 -1.32
CA LEU A 144 -17.12 -2.05 -0.05
C LEU A 144 -16.29 -1.40 1.07
N HIS A 145 -16.76 -0.34 1.71
CA HIS A 145 -15.99 0.37 2.75
C HIS A 145 -15.89 -0.47 4.03
N LYS A 146 -14.79 -1.22 4.21
CA LYS A 146 -14.55 -2.02 5.40
C LYS A 146 -13.17 -1.71 5.97
N ILE A 147 -13.15 -1.29 7.23
CA ILE A 147 -11.95 -1.21 8.07
C ILE A 147 -12.11 -2.31 9.11
N ASN A 148 -11.25 -3.30 9.09
CA ASN A 148 -11.19 -4.37 10.08
C ASN A 148 -9.94 -4.15 10.95
N ILE A 149 -10.04 -4.39 12.26
CA ILE A 149 -8.94 -4.16 13.20
C ILE A 149 -8.55 -5.52 13.76
N GLY A 150 -7.34 -5.97 13.44
CA GLY A 150 -6.89 -7.35 13.67
C GLY A 150 -6.40 -7.66 15.08
N VAL A 151 -6.33 -6.66 15.98
CA VAL A 151 -5.80 -6.81 17.34
C VAL A 151 -6.49 -5.88 18.35
N PRO A 152 -6.51 -6.22 19.66
CA PRO A 152 -6.96 -5.29 20.70
C PRO A 152 -6.05 -4.05 20.73
N LEU A 153 -6.62 -2.91 20.35
CA LEU A 153 -5.94 -1.62 20.37
C LEU A 153 -5.70 -1.16 21.81
N ASN A 154 -4.52 -0.61 22.12
CA ASN A 154 -4.33 0.16 23.36
C ASN A 154 -5.08 1.51 23.28
N ALA A 155 -5.43 2.10 24.43
CA ALA A 155 -6.28 3.31 24.48
C ALA A 155 -5.73 4.49 23.65
N THR A 156 -4.41 4.63 23.56
CA THR A 156 -3.74 5.67 22.77
C THR A 156 -3.92 5.45 21.27
N ALA A 157 -3.75 4.22 20.79
CA ALA A 157 -3.98 3.87 19.39
C ALA A 157 -5.47 3.98 19.03
N ILE A 158 -6.39 3.59 19.93
CA ILE A 158 -7.83 3.81 19.74
C ILE A 158 -8.13 5.29 19.54
N CYS A 159 -7.53 6.17 20.34
CA CYS A 159 -7.78 7.60 20.27
C CYS A 159 -7.26 8.19 18.95
N SER A 160 -6.06 7.82 18.53
CA SER A 160 -5.48 8.25 17.26
C SER A 160 -6.25 7.72 16.04
N VAL A 161 -6.65 6.44 16.06
CA VAL A 161 -7.45 5.82 14.99
C VAL A 161 -8.87 6.41 14.95
N LYS A 162 -9.54 6.60 16.10
CA LYS A 162 -10.84 7.28 16.16
C LYS A 162 -10.75 8.72 15.68
N ARG A 163 -9.68 9.45 16.01
CA ARG A 163 -9.46 10.83 15.54
C ARG A 163 -9.18 10.90 14.04
N ALA A 164 -8.43 9.94 13.49
CA ALA A 164 -8.20 9.82 12.06
C ALA A 164 -9.50 9.51 11.29
N LEU A 165 -10.34 8.66 11.87
CA LEU A 165 -11.58 8.20 11.26
C LEU A 165 -12.78 9.11 11.54
N SER A 166 -12.74 9.96 12.57
CA SER A 166 -13.78 10.97 12.83
C SER A 166 -13.77 12.14 11.84
N ILE A 167 -12.71 12.24 11.02
CA ILE A 167 -12.60 13.19 9.89
C ILE A 167 -12.91 12.48 8.56
N SER A 168 -13.13 11.16 8.60
CA SER A 168 -13.26 10.31 7.43
C SER A 168 -14.71 9.82 7.27
N PRO A 169 -15.30 9.80 6.07
CA PRO A 169 -16.68 9.37 5.86
C PRO A 169 -16.92 7.85 6.03
N TYR A 170 -16.01 7.09 6.65
CA TYR A 170 -16.02 5.62 6.66
C TYR A 170 -16.45 5.03 8.02
N SER A 171 -17.32 4.02 7.97
CA SER A 171 -17.84 3.29 9.12
C SER A 171 -16.82 2.26 9.67
N LEU A 172 -16.47 2.40 10.96
CA LEU A 172 -15.67 1.46 11.74
C LEU A 172 -16.45 0.15 12.01
N GLN A 173 -15.87 -1.01 11.68
CA GLN A 173 -16.33 -2.30 12.18
C GLN A 173 -15.22 -2.94 13.01
N THR A 174 -15.41 -3.01 14.33
CA THR A 174 -14.54 -3.82 15.20
C THR A 174 -14.95 -5.28 15.03
N SER A 175 -14.12 -6.09 14.39
CA SER A 175 -14.31 -7.54 14.42
C SER A 175 -13.87 -8.03 15.79
N ASN A 176 -14.84 -8.39 16.64
CA ASN A 176 -14.55 -9.21 17.82
C ASN A 176 -14.09 -10.58 17.33
N TYR A 177 -12.81 -10.91 17.55
CA TYR A 177 -12.34 -12.29 17.59
C TYR A 177 -12.10 -12.67 19.04
#